data_AF-X1JE82-F1
#
_entry.id   AF-X1JE82-F1
#
_cell.length_a   1.000
_cell.length_b   1.000
_cell.length_c   1.000
_cell.angle_alpha   90.00
_cell.angle_beta   90.00
_cell.angle_gamma   90.00
#
_symmetry.space_group_name_H-M   'P 1'
#
loop_
_entity.id
_entity.type
_entity.pdbx_description
1 polymer ?
#
loop_
_entity_poly.entity_id
_entity_poly.type
_entity_poly.pdbx_seq_one_letter_code
_entity_poly.pdbx_strand_id
1 'polypeptide(L)'
;VTPHCPRCGTSLSSHEVALGYRDDAEDPSVYIKFKLFIPSLLKRDSVLRSILKPAALSEKPAYFLAWTTTPWTLPGNTALAVAPGAEYSVMEGEQDYLILAM
;
A
#
# COMPACT_ATOMS: atom_id res chain seq x y z
N VAL A 1 -12.49 13.30 -10.19
CA VAL A 1 -11.18 12.97 -10.80
C VAL A 1 -11.41 12.75 -12.28
N THR A 2 -10.59 13.28 -13.17
CA THR A 2 -10.79 13.18 -14.63
C THR A 2 -9.62 12.43 -15.27
N PRO A 3 -9.87 11.57 -16.28
CA PRO A 3 -8.81 11.01 -17.10
C PRO A 3 -8.06 12.13 -17.84
N HIS A 4 -6.73 12.06 -17.88
CA HIS A 4 -5.89 13.10 -18.45
C HIS A 4 -4.89 12.52 -19.46
N CYS A 5 -4.77 13.16 -20.62
CA CYS A 5 -3.78 12.80 -21.62
C CYS A 5 -2.58 13.77 -21.54
N PRO A 6 -1.41 13.33 -21.03
CA PRO A 6 -0.24 14.21 -20.91
C PRO A 6 0.29 14.66 -22.28
N ARG A 7 0.07 13.88 -23.35
CA ARG A 7 0.46 14.24 -24.72
C ARG A 7 -0.36 15.39 -25.29
N CYS A 8 -1.67 15.41 -25.01
CA CYS A 8 -2.58 16.44 -25.51
C CYS A 8 -2.71 17.62 -24.55
N GLY A 9 -2.34 17.45 -23.28
CA GLY A 9 -2.49 18.46 -22.24
C GLY A 9 -3.94 18.74 -21.84
N THR A 10 -4.86 17.80 -22.08
CA THR A 10 -6.30 17.99 -21.82
C THR A 10 -6.93 16.79 -21.11
N SER A 11 -8.05 17.04 -20.42
CA SER A 11 -8.90 15.98 -19.87
C SER A 11 -9.71 15.29 -20.96
N LEU A 12 -9.96 14.00 -20.78
CA LEU A 12 -10.78 13.19 -21.68
C LEU A 12 -12.14 12.87 -21.04
N SER A 13 -13.16 12.74 -21.88
CA SER A 13 -14.48 12.24 -21.51
C SER A 13 -14.48 10.71 -21.35
N SER A 14 -15.48 10.16 -20.64
CA SER A 14 -15.62 8.71 -20.48
C SER A 14 -15.80 7.97 -21.80
N HIS A 15 -16.48 8.59 -22.79
CA HIS A 15 -16.67 8.00 -24.12
C HIS A 15 -15.35 7.87 -24.88
N GLU A 16 -14.44 8.85 -24.77
CA GLU A 16 -13.12 8.80 -25.43
C GLU A 16 -12.21 7.74 -24.82
N VAL A 17 -12.22 7.60 -23.49
CA VAL A 17 -11.39 6.61 -22.78
C VAL A 17 -11.84 5.18 -23.09
N ALA A 18 -13.15 4.93 -23.13
CA ALA A 18 -13.70 3.59 -23.35
C ALA A 18 -13.29 2.99 -24.71
N LEU A 19 -13.06 3.82 -25.72
CA LEU A 19 -12.63 3.38 -27.06
C LEU A 19 -11.12 3.15 -27.17
N GLY A 20 -10.33 3.55 -26.16
CA GLY A 20 -8.88 3.62 -26.22
C GLY A 20 -8.13 2.59 -25.35
N TYR A 21 -8.82 1.63 -24.74
CA TYR A 21 -8.17 0.58 -23.95
C TYR A 21 -7.24 -0.27 -24.81
N ARG A 22 -6.07 -0.60 -24.25
CA ARG A 22 -5.08 -1.47 -24.86
C ARG A 22 -4.52 -2.41 -23.80
N ASP A 23 -4.35 -3.67 -24.16
CA ASP A 23 -3.85 -4.72 -23.28
C ASP A 23 -2.34 -4.94 -23.41
N ASP A 24 -1.68 -4.23 -24.34
CA ASP A 24 -0.23 -4.31 -24.60
C ASP A 24 0.60 -3.36 -23.71
N ALA A 25 -0.03 -2.71 -22.74
CA ALA A 25 0.66 -1.88 -21.76
C ALA A 25 1.32 -2.75 -20.68
N GLU A 26 2.65 -2.73 -20.62
CA GLU A 26 3.41 -3.42 -19.59
C GLU A 26 3.59 -2.51 -18.35
N ASP A 27 3.02 -2.92 -17.22
CA ASP A 27 3.16 -2.22 -15.95
C ASP A 27 4.06 -3.01 -14.97
N PRO A 28 4.95 -2.34 -14.22
CA PRO A 28 5.78 -3.00 -13.22
C PRO A 28 4.96 -3.40 -12.00
N SER A 29 4.97 -4.67 -11.62
CA SER A 29 4.37 -5.15 -10.38
C SER A 29 5.37 -5.06 -9.23
N VAL A 30 5.18 -4.14 -8.29
CA VAL A 30 6.12 -3.91 -7.18
C VAL A 30 5.45 -3.98 -5.82
N TYR A 31 6.22 -4.44 -4.83
CA TYR A 31 5.83 -4.48 -3.42
C TYR A 31 6.71 -3.54 -2.62
N ILE A 32 6.11 -2.72 -1.77
CA ILE A 32 6.78 -1.66 -1.02
C ILE A 32 6.52 -1.83 0.46
N LYS A 33 7.58 -1.66 1.25
CA LYS A 33 7.56 -1.78 2.72
C LYS A 33 7.36 -0.41 3.36
N PHE A 34 6.22 -0.20 4.02
CA PHE A 34 5.92 1.00 4.79
C PHE A 34 6.23 0.79 6.27
N LYS A 35 7.29 1.43 6.76
CA LYS A 35 7.79 1.23 8.13
C LYS A 35 6.78 1.69 9.17
N LEU A 36 6.55 0.85 10.17
CA LEU A 36 5.68 1.17 11.30
C LEU A 36 6.43 1.92 12.40
N PHE A 37 5.80 2.98 12.89
CA PHE A 37 6.25 3.68 14.09
C PHE A 37 5.45 3.21 15.32
N ILE A 38 5.95 2.13 15.92
CA ILE A 38 5.31 1.36 16.99
C ILE A 38 4.91 2.19 18.23
N PRO A 39 5.72 3.14 18.73
CA PRO A 39 5.37 3.91 19.94
C PRO A 39 4.07 4.71 19.82
N SER A 40 3.71 5.15 18.62
CA SER A 40 2.48 5.93 18.37
C SER A 40 1.26 5.05 18.11
N LEU A 41 1.46 3.86 17.54
CA LEU A 41 0.39 2.93 17.17
C LEU A 41 -0.15 2.16 18.38
N LEU A 42 0.73 1.70 19.28
CA LEU A 42 0.31 0.98 20.48
C LEU A 42 -0.56 1.83 21.41
N LYS A 43 -0.49 3.16 21.36
CA LYS A 43 -1.31 4.05 22.21
C LYS A 43 -2.77 4.18 21.73
N ARG A 44 -3.06 3.87 20.46
CA ARG A 44 -4.34 4.17 19.82
C ARG A 44 -5.17 2.94 19.46
N ASP A 45 -4.55 1.80 19.21
CA ASP A 45 -5.24 0.68 18.57
C ASP A 45 -5.09 -0.64 19.36
N SER A 46 -6.24 -1.19 19.80
CA SER A 46 -6.32 -2.46 20.53
C SER A 46 -6.15 -3.68 19.63
N VAL A 47 -6.49 -3.58 18.35
CA VAL A 47 -6.39 -4.68 17.37
C VAL A 47 -4.92 -4.91 17.03
N LEU A 48 -4.18 -3.82 16.76
CA LEU A 48 -2.76 -3.91 16.50
C LEU A 48 -2.00 -4.51 17.69
N ARG A 49 -2.36 -4.22 18.95
CA ARG A 49 -1.76 -4.89 20.13
C ARG A 49 -2.00 -6.40 20.17
N SER A 50 -3.13 -6.86 19.66
CA SER A 50 -3.45 -8.30 19.60
C SER A 50 -2.66 -9.01 18.52
N ILE A 51 -2.48 -8.36 17.37
CA ILE A 51 -1.72 -8.88 16.23
C ILE A 51 -0.20 -8.82 16.51
N LEU A 52 0.24 -7.73 17.14
CA LEU A 52 1.63 -7.40 17.38
C LEU A 52 1.95 -7.64 18.86
N LYS A 53 2.47 -8.83 19.20
CA LYS A 53 3.03 -9.08 20.54
C LYS A 53 4.15 -8.06 20.79
N PRO A 54 4.02 -7.12 21.75
CA PRO A 54 4.98 -6.02 21.90
C PRO A 54 6.42 -6.49 22.13
N ALA A 55 6.60 -7.66 22.75
CA ALA A 55 7.90 -8.27 23.00
C ALA A 55 8.59 -8.81 21.74
N ALA A 56 7.84 -9.21 20.70
CA ALA A 56 8.42 -9.74 19.46
C ALA A 56 8.95 -8.62 18.55
N LEU A 57 8.36 -7.42 18.63
CA LEU A 57 8.71 -6.27 17.78
C LEU A 57 9.81 -5.37 18.36
N SER A 58 10.29 -5.62 19.57
CA SER A 58 11.47 -4.92 20.07
C SER A 58 12.76 -5.38 19.37
N GLU A 59 12.74 -6.55 18.73
CA GLU A 59 13.92 -7.12 18.09
C GLU A 59 14.11 -6.66 16.64
N LYS A 60 13.03 -6.52 15.87
CA LYS A 60 13.07 -6.21 14.43
C LYS A 60 12.04 -5.15 14.02
N PRO A 61 12.33 -4.29 13.03
CA PRO A 61 11.35 -3.35 12.48
C PRO A 61 10.18 -4.08 11.81
N ALA A 62 8.99 -3.50 11.88
CA ALA A 62 7.82 -3.98 11.16
C ALA A 62 7.40 -3.03 10.03
N TYR A 63 6.82 -3.62 8.99
CA TYR A 63 6.36 -2.90 7.80
C TYR A 63 4.97 -3.38 7.37
N PHE A 64 4.12 -2.46 6.92
CA PHE A 64 3.02 -2.83 6.05
C PHE A 64 3.55 -3.07 4.64
N LEU A 65 3.17 -4.19 4.03
CA LEU A 65 3.47 -4.48 2.64
C LEU A 65 2.31 -3.98 1.79
N ALA A 66 2.60 -3.13 0.81
CA ALA A 66 1.62 -2.66 -0.17
C ALA A 66 2.09 -2.99 -1.59
N TRP A 67 1.13 -3.28 -2.46
CA TRP A 67 1.35 -3.57 -3.87
C TRP A 67 0.90 -2.40 -4.75
N THR A 68 1.62 -2.14 -5.83
CA THR A 68 1.21 -1.15 -6.84
C THR A 68 1.76 -1.51 -8.22
N THR A 69 1.01 -1.14 -9.26
CA THR A 69 1.45 -1.16 -10.66
C THR A 69 1.94 0.21 -11.14
N THR A 70 1.78 1.27 -10.34
CA THR A 70 2.13 2.65 -10.69
C THR A 70 3.15 3.24 -9.69
N PRO A 71 4.44 2.83 -9.71
CA PRO A 71 5.43 3.29 -8.74
C PRO A 71 5.63 4.81 -8.75
N TRP A 72 5.38 5.45 -9.88
CA TRP A 72 5.51 6.91 -10.05
C TRP A 72 4.54 7.72 -9.18
N THR A 73 3.49 7.10 -8.60
CA THR A 73 2.58 7.79 -7.67
C THR A 73 3.12 7.87 -6.24
N LEU A 74 4.16 7.10 -5.89
CA LEU A 74 4.68 7.00 -4.53
C LEU A 74 5.21 8.31 -3.93
N PRO A 75 5.89 9.20 -4.69
CA PRO A 75 6.31 10.49 -4.14
C PRO A 75 5.14 11.37 -3.66
N GLY A 76 3.94 11.14 -4.21
CA GLY A 76 2.70 11.82 -3.81
C GLY A 76 1.90 11.09 -2.72
N ASN A 77 2.41 9.98 -2.17
CA ASN A 77 1.69 9.19 -1.17
C ASN A 77 1.52 9.96 0.15
N THR A 78 0.29 10.00 0.67
CA THR A 78 -0.04 10.72 1.90
C THR A 78 -0.46 9.81 3.06
N ALA A 79 -1.02 8.63 2.76
CA ALA A 79 -1.51 7.69 3.75
C ALA A 79 -1.60 6.27 3.17
N LEU A 80 -1.65 5.27 4.05
CA LEU A 80 -2.01 3.90 3.70
C LEU A 80 -3.48 3.66 4.07
N ALA A 81 -4.26 3.13 3.13
CA ALA A 81 -5.61 2.66 3.41
C ALA A 81 -5.57 1.20 3.85
N VAL A 82 -6.24 0.88 4.95
CA VAL A 82 -6.42 -0.47 5.48
C VAL A 82 -7.91 -0.75 5.68
N ALA A 83 -8.35 -1.96 5.37
CA ALA A 83 -9.74 -2.36 5.47
C ALA A 83 -10.01 -2.91 6.90
N PRO A 84 -10.92 -2.31 7.69
CA PRO A 84 -11.10 -2.67 9.09
C PRO A 84 -11.63 -4.10 9.33
N GLY A 85 -12.28 -4.70 8.33
CA GLY A 85 -12.81 -6.06 8.39
C GLY A 85 -11.98 -7.10 7.63
N ALA A 86 -10.84 -6.71 7.04
CA ALA A 86 -9.98 -7.67 6.36
C ALA A 86 -9.11 -8.44 7.37
N GLU A 87 -8.77 -9.67 7.02
CA GLU A 87 -7.83 -10.47 7.80
C GLU A 87 -6.39 -10.10 7.42
N TYR A 88 -5.58 -9.78 8.43
CA TYR A 88 -4.18 -9.41 8.25
C TYR A 88 -3.28 -10.46 8.88
N SER A 89 -2.27 -10.89 8.12
CA SER A 89 -1.25 -11.82 8.59
C SER A 89 0.06 -11.09 8.84
N VAL A 90 0.78 -11.54 9.87
CA VAL A 90 2.13 -11.08 10.18
C VAL A 90 3.09 -12.21 9.85
N MET A 91 3.99 -11.95 8.91
CA MET A 91 5.06 -12.86 8.55
C MET A 91 6.36 -12.38 9.20
N GLU A 92 7.05 -13.30 9.86
CA GLU A 92 8.40 -13.05 10.36
C GLU A 92 9.43 -13.37 9.27
N GLY A 93 10.20 -12.35 8.88
CA GLY A 93 11.39 -12.49 8.07
C GLY A 93 12.66 -12.51 8.93
N GLU A 94 13.81 -12.72 8.27
CA GLU A 94 15.10 -12.75 8.96
C GLU A 94 15.42 -11.42 9.66
N GLN A 95 15.08 -10.30 9.02
CA GLN A 95 15.43 -8.95 9.48
C GLN A 95 14.23 -8.08 9.85
N ASP A 96 13.02 -8.47 9.47
CA ASP A 96 11.82 -7.66 9.62
C ASP A 96 10.54 -8.48 9.80
N TYR A 97 9.49 -7.80 10.23
CA TYR A 97 8.12 -8.32 10.20
C TYR A 97 7.33 -7.64 9.09
N LEU A 98 6.56 -8.43 8.33
CA LEU A 98 5.71 -7.93 7.25
C LEU A 98 4.24 -8.16 7.59
N ILE A 99 3.43 -7.11 7.44
CA ILE A 99 1.98 -7.16 7.62
C ILE A 99 1.32 -7.01 6.25
N LEU A 100 0.46 -7.96 5.89
CA LEU A 100 -0.29 -7.96 4.64
C LEU A 100 -1.69 -8.51 4.84
N ALA A 101 -2.63 -8.09 3.99
CA ALA A 101 -3.97 -8.66 3.95
C ALA A 101 -3.95 -10.01 3.21
N MET A 102 -4.76 -10.96 3.67
CA MET A 102 -4.98 -12.27 3.04
C MET A 102 -6.27 -12.30 2.23
#